data_AF-A0A4R6TN66-F1
#
_entry.id   AF-A0A4R6TN66-F1
#
_cell.length_a   1.000
_cell.length_b   1.000
_cell.length_c   1.000
_cell.angle_alpha   90.00
_cell.angle_beta   90.00
_cell.angle_gamma   90.00
#
_symmetry.space_group_name_H-M   'P 1'
#
loop_
_entity.id
_entity.type
_entity.pdbx_description
1 polymer ?
#
loop_
_entity_poly.entity_id
_entity_poly.type
_entity_poly.pdbx_seq_one_letter_code
_entity_poly.pdbx_strand_id
1 'polypeptide(L)'
;MEIESLGLLHWALLVLVGITGVAVGFYLGKGNKKSGIDPEVYTSLETRNKGLQSELDACRQEVARLGSEAPTEEIGFDAAAAKAVFGKRVKENDLKLVEGIGPKIEGLFHNFDIKTWKDLSEVTVDRCYEVLGSGGDRYKIHDPSSWPMQARMAYQGDWKALHRWQVEHKHGKL
;
A
#
# COMPACT_ATOMS: atom_id res chain seq x y z
N MET A 1 -71.94 37.82 -17.42
CA MET A 1 -71.97 36.70 -16.46
C MET A 1 -71.11 35.50 -16.87
N GLU A 2 -70.45 35.48 -18.04
CA GLU A 2 -69.60 34.34 -18.45
C GLU A 2 -68.12 34.47 -18.04
N ILE A 3 -67.59 35.69 -17.91
CA ILE A 3 -66.17 35.94 -17.62
C ILE A 3 -65.82 35.61 -16.15
N GLU A 4 -66.72 35.92 -15.21
CA GLU A 4 -66.54 35.59 -13.78
C GLU A 4 -66.60 34.07 -13.52
N SER A 5 -67.44 33.36 -14.27
CA SER A 5 -67.51 31.89 -14.26
C SER A 5 -66.23 31.26 -14.78
N LEU A 6 -65.67 31.79 -15.88
CA LEU A 6 -64.41 31.31 -16.47
C LEU A 6 -63.20 31.52 -15.54
N GLY A 7 -63.19 32.63 -14.79
CA GLY A 7 -62.19 32.91 -13.75
C GLY A 7 -62.26 31.91 -12.59
N LEU A 8 -63.45 31.71 -12.01
CA LEU A 8 -63.62 30.75 -10.91
C LEU A 8 -63.24 29.32 -11.33
N LEU A 9 -63.61 28.91 -12.55
CA LEU A 9 -63.29 27.60 -13.10
C LEU A 9 -61.77 27.41 -13.30
N HIS A 10 -61.04 28.45 -13.73
CA HIS A 10 -59.59 28.39 -13.87
C HIS A 10 -58.88 28.18 -12.52
N TRP A 11 -59.28 28.91 -11.48
CA TRP A 11 -58.72 28.74 -10.14
C TRP A 11 -59.08 27.38 -9.54
N ALA A 12 -60.29 26.86 -9.78
CA ALA A 12 -60.68 25.51 -9.38
C ALA A 12 -59.80 24.42 -10.04
N LEU A 13 -59.46 24.57 -11.32
CA LEU A 13 -58.58 23.65 -12.04
C LEU A 13 -57.15 23.67 -11.49
N LEU A 14 -56.62 24.85 -11.13
CA LEU A 14 -55.28 24.97 -10.53
C LEU A 14 -55.19 24.26 -9.17
N VAL A 15 -56.21 24.41 -8.33
CA VAL A 15 -56.27 23.70 -7.03
C VAL A 15 -56.36 22.19 -7.23
N LEU A 16 -57.16 21.72 -8.19
CA LEU A 16 -57.29 20.30 -8.50
C LEU A 16 -55.95 19.68 -8.93
N VAL A 17 -55.21 20.35 -9.83
CA VAL A 17 -53.89 19.90 -10.30
C VAL A 17 -52.86 19.90 -9.16
N GLY A 18 -52.93 20.86 -8.25
CA GLY A 18 -52.08 20.87 -7.05
C GLY A 18 -52.34 19.65 -6.15
N ILE A 19 -53.61 19.32 -5.90
CA ILE A 19 -54.00 18.18 -5.05
C ILE A 19 -53.58 16.85 -5.70
N THR A 20 -53.77 16.69 -7.02
CA THR A 20 -53.36 15.46 -7.71
C THR A 20 -51.84 15.31 -7.73
N GLY A 21 -51.09 16.41 -7.89
CA GLY A 21 -49.63 16.41 -7.77
C GLY A 21 -49.13 15.94 -6.39
N VAL A 22 -49.75 16.45 -5.32
CA VAL A 22 -49.41 16.04 -3.93
C VAL A 22 -49.77 14.57 -3.69
N ALA A 23 -50.94 14.11 -4.14
CA ALA A 23 -51.37 12.72 -3.98
C ALA A 23 -50.45 11.75 -4.73
N VAL A 24 -50.08 12.07 -5.98
CA VAL A 24 -49.15 11.28 -6.79
C VAL A 24 -47.75 11.27 -6.16
N GLY A 25 -47.26 12.41 -5.68
CA GLY A 25 -45.99 12.50 -4.95
C GLY A 25 -45.98 11.66 -3.67
N PHE A 26 -47.09 11.65 -2.92
CA PHE A 26 -47.23 10.84 -1.71
C PHE A 26 -47.26 9.34 -2.00
N TYR A 27 -47.95 8.92 -3.06
CA TYR A 27 -48.02 7.51 -3.45
C TYR A 27 -46.72 6.99 -4.08
N LEU A 28 -46.02 7.80 -4.88
CA LEU A 28 -44.72 7.43 -5.47
C LEU A 28 -43.58 7.46 -4.45
N GLY A 29 -43.62 8.37 -3.47
CA GLY A 29 -42.62 8.45 -2.39
C GLY A 29 -42.67 7.29 -1.38
N LYS A 30 -43.77 6.52 -1.38
CA LYS A 30 -43.98 5.38 -0.48
C LYS A 30 -43.30 4.08 -1.00
N GLY A 31 -42.75 4.10 -2.20
CA GLY A 31 -42.08 2.96 -2.84
C GLY A 31 -40.62 2.81 -2.43
N ASN A 32 -40.36 1.84 -1.57
CA ASN A 32 -39.12 1.07 -1.49
C ASN A 32 -37.80 1.83 -1.25
N LYS A 33 -37.46 2.07 0.03
CA LYS A 33 -36.07 2.28 0.46
C LYS A 33 -35.69 1.29 1.55
N LYS A 34 -35.34 0.07 1.14
CA LYS A 34 -34.44 -0.81 1.89
C LYS A 34 -33.28 -1.20 0.99
N SER A 35 -32.44 -0.21 0.70
CA SER A 35 -31.05 -0.42 0.29
C SER A 35 -30.21 0.26 1.34
N GLY A 36 -29.95 -0.47 2.41
CA GLY A 36 -29.12 -0.03 3.52
C GLY A 36 -28.55 -1.28 4.14
N ILE A 37 -27.22 -1.38 4.12
CA ILE A 37 -26.45 -2.41 4.84
C ILE A 37 -27.04 -2.53 6.25
N ASP A 38 -27.30 -3.77 6.70
CA ASP A 38 -27.93 -4.01 7.99
C ASP A 38 -27.17 -3.27 9.10
N PRO A 39 -27.85 -2.52 9.99
CA PRO A 39 -27.19 -1.69 11.00
C PRO A 39 -26.20 -2.45 11.89
N GLU A 40 -26.45 -3.73 12.16
CA GLU A 40 -25.55 -4.62 12.90
C GLU A 40 -24.25 -4.95 12.14
N VAL A 41 -24.33 -5.05 10.81
CA VAL A 41 -23.15 -5.28 9.97
C VAL A 41 -22.28 -4.03 9.97
N TYR A 42 -22.88 -2.84 9.91
CA TYR A 42 -22.15 -1.57 9.93
C TYR A 42 -21.37 -1.38 11.24
N THR A 43 -22.01 -1.62 12.39
CA THR A 43 -21.34 -1.54 13.70
C THR A 43 -20.23 -2.59 13.84
N SER A 44 -20.44 -3.80 13.31
CA SER A 44 -19.42 -4.85 13.29
C SER A 44 -18.19 -4.45 12.45
N LEU A 45 -18.41 -3.80 11.30
CA LEU A 45 -17.34 -3.33 10.43
C LEU A 45 -16.58 -2.17 11.04
N GLU A 46 -17.25 -1.21 11.65
CA GLU A 46 -16.59 -0.12 12.39
C GLU A 46 -15.74 -0.66 13.54
N THR A 47 -16.26 -1.63 14.29
CA THR A 47 -15.52 -2.28 15.39
C THR A 47 -14.27 -2.97 14.86
N ARG A 48 -14.38 -3.72 13.76
CA ARG A 48 -13.24 -4.37 13.11
C ARG A 48 -12.23 -3.36 12.57
N ASN A 49 -12.68 -2.29 11.93
CA ASN A 49 -11.79 -1.24 11.41
C ASN A 49 -11.02 -0.55 12.54
N LYS A 50 -11.69 -0.23 13.66
CA LYS A 50 -11.04 0.34 14.84
C LYS A 50 -10.03 -0.64 15.46
N GLY A 51 -10.38 -1.92 15.55
CA GLY A 51 -9.47 -2.96 16.02
C GLY A 51 -8.22 -3.07 15.15
N LEU A 52 -8.41 -3.17 13.83
CA LEU A 52 -7.31 -3.23 12.88
C LEU A 52 -6.43 -1.98 12.90
N GLN A 53 -7.01 -0.79 13.05
CA GLN A 53 -6.26 0.45 13.24
C GLN A 53 -5.43 0.42 14.53
N SER A 54 -6.01 -0.03 15.64
CA SER A 54 -5.27 -0.17 16.90
C SER A 54 -4.14 -1.20 16.80
N GLU A 55 -4.35 -2.32 16.10
CA GLU A 55 -3.31 -3.34 15.89
C GLU A 55 -2.18 -2.81 14.99
N LEU A 56 -2.52 -2.06 13.94
CA LEU A 56 -1.55 -1.39 13.07
C LEU A 56 -0.72 -0.35 13.83
N ASP A 57 -1.36 0.46 14.68
CA ASP A 57 -0.69 1.49 15.47
C ASP A 57 0.21 0.88 16.55
N ALA A 58 -0.24 -0.20 17.20
CA ALA A 58 0.58 -0.95 18.16
C ALA A 58 1.80 -1.57 17.47
N CYS A 59 1.62 -2.18 16.30
CA CYS A 59 2.71 -2.74 15.49
C CYS A 59 3.69 -1.63 15.05
N ARG A 60 3.18 -0.47 14.61
CA ARG A 60 4.01 0.69 14.25
C ARG A 60 4.82 1.21 15.43
N GLN A 61 4.21 1.33 16.61
CA GLN A 61 4.93 1.75 17.82
C GLN A 61 6.01 0.75 18.20
N GLU A 62 5.72 -0.55 18.10
CA GLU A 62 6.72 -1.58 18.39
C GLU A 62 7.87 -1.55 17.37
N VAL A 63 7.57 -1.42 16.07
CA VAL A 63 8.59 -1.23 15.03
C VAL A 63 9.40 0.04 15.25
N ALA A 64 8.78 1.14 15.71
CA ALA A 64 9.48 2.38 16.03
C ALA A 64 10.37 2.24 17.28
N ARG A 65 9.90 1.51 18.31
CA ARG A 65 10.67 1.19 19.52
C ARG A 65 11.88 0.33 19.18
N LEU A 66 11.69 -0.72 18.39
CA LEU A 66 12.76 -1.59 17.89
C LEU A 66 13.73 -0.85 16.96
N GLY A 67 13.24 0.12 16.17
CA GLY A 67 14.07 0.99 15.33
C GLY A 67 14.88 2.01 16.12
N SER A 68 14.41 2.43 17.30
CA SER A 68 15.10 3.38 18.18
C SER A 68 16.13 2.71 19.12
N GLU A 69 16.03 1.40 19.32
CA GLU A 69 16.96 0.61 20.17
C GLU A 69 18.05 -0.12 19.36
N ALA A 70 18.06 -0.02 18.03
CA ALA A 70 19.10 -0.61 17.21
C ALA A 70 20.46 0.06 17.54
N PRO A 71 21.45 -0.70 18.06
CA PRO A 71 22.76 -0.14 18.33
C PRO A 71 23.36 0.40 17.04
N THR A 72 23.76 1.67 17.04
CA THR A 72 24.67 2.27 16.05
C THR A 72 26.10 1.73 16.24
N GLU A 73 26.24 0.43 16.45
CA GLU A 73 27.50 -0.27 16.29
C GLU A 73 27.55 -0.73 14.83
N GLU A 74 28.66 -0.45 14.14
CA GLU A 74 28.86 -1.01 12.80
C GLU A 74 28.78 -2.54 12.90
N ILE A 75 27.66 -3.10 12.45
CA ILE A 75 27.44 -4.54 12.40
C ILE A 75 28.47 -5.09 11.41
N GLY A 76 29.57 -5.63 11.93
CA GLY A 76 30.65 -6.15 11.12
C GLY A 76 30.17 -7.31 10.25
N PHE A 77 30.59 -7.34 8.98
CA PHE A 77 30.22 -8.40 8.06
C PHE A 77 30.86 -9.75 8.44
N ASP A 78 30.03 -10.72 8.83
CA ASP A 78 30.44 -12.12 9.03
C ASP A 78 30.34 -12.92 7.71
N ALA A 79 31.47 -12.97 7.00
CA ALA A 79 31.60 -13.75 5.77
C ALA A 79 31.43 -15.27 5.96
N ALA A 80 31.77 -15.80 7.14
CA ALA A 80 31.69 -17.23 7.42
C ALA A 80 30.23 -17.66 7.63
N ALA A 81 29.46 -16.88 8.38
CA ALA A 81 28.02 -17.08 8.55
C ALA A 81 27.27 -16.97 7.22
N ALA A 82 27.59 -15.96 6.40
CA ALA A 82 27.00 -15.81 5.08
C ALA A 82 27.29 -17.03 4.18
N LYS A 83 28.56 -17.49 4.15
CA LYS A 83 28.96 -18.68 3.38
C LYS A 83 28.27 -19.95 3.88
N ALA A 84 28.08 -20.12 5.19
CA ALA A 84 27.41 -21.28 5.75
C ALA A 84 25.94 -21.39 5.30
N VAL A 85 25.26 -20.27 5.09
CA VAL A 85 23.85 -20.25 4.65
C VAL A 85 23.73 -20.36 3.13
N PHE A 86 24.48 -19.56 2.37
CA PHE A 86 24.35 -19.51 0.91
C PHE A 86 25.18 -20.58 0.16
N GLY A 87 26.07 -21.28 0.86
CA GLY A 87 26.99 -22.26 0.25
C GLY A 87 28.05 -21.66 -0.69
N LYS A 88 28.07 -20.34 -0.86
CA LYS A 88 28.97 -19.59 -1.74
C LYS A 88 29.65 -18.45 -0.99
N ARG A 89 30.77 -17.97 -1.52
CA ARG A 89 31.45 -16.80 -0.97
C ARG A 89 30.59 -15.55 -1.22
N VAL A 90 30.14 -14.92 -0.14
CA VAL A 90 29.48 -13.62 -0.18
C VAL A 90 30.54 -12.55 0.01
N LYS A 91 30.49 -11.51 -0.82
CA LYS A 91 31.32 -10.31 -0.68
C LYS A 91 30.49 -9.27 0.06
N GLU A 92 31.10 -8.59 1.02
CA GLU A 92 30.49 -7.48 1.73
C GLU A 92 29.99 -6.42 0.75
N ASN A 93 28.78 -5.92 0.98
CA ASN A 93 28.15 -4.87 0.17
C ASN A 93 27.99 -5.21 -1.32
N ASP A 94 27.99 -6.50 -1.68
CA ASP A 94 27.63 -6.95 -3.01
C ASP A 94 26.09 -6.89 -3.17
N LEU A 95 25.60 -5.88 -3.90
CA LEU A 95 24.16 -5.65 -4.06
C LEU A 95 23.50 -6.76 -4.88
N LYS A 96 24.26 -7.55 -5.66
CA LYS A 96 23.72 -8.70 -6.40
C LYS A 96 23.33 -9.87 -5.49
N LEU A 97 23.61 -9.78 -4.19
CA LEU A 97 23.03 -10.72 -3.22
C LEU A 97 21.51 -10.56 -3.10
N VAL A 98 20.99 -9.36 -3.39
CA VAL A 98 19.55 -9.05 -3.42
C VAL A 98 18.94 -9.63 -4.70
N GLU A 99 17.89 -10.42 -4.55
CA GLU A 99 17.20 -11.04 -5.68
C GLU A 99 16.56 -9.97 -6.56
N GLY A 100 16.85 -10.01 -7.86
CA GLY A 100 16.42 -9.03 -8.84
C GLY A 100 17.47 -7.96 -9.20
N ILE A 101 18.54 -7.81 -8.41
CA ILE A 101 19.66 -6.91 -8.73
C ILE A 101 20.74 -7.66 -9.49
N GLY A 102 20.85 -7.38 -10.79
CA GLY A 102 21.96 -7.86 -11.63
C GLY A 102 23.14 -6.88 -11.68
N PRO A 103 24.29 -7.26 -12.27
CA PRO A 103 25.49 -6.40 -12.35
C PRO A 103 25.26 -5.02 -12.98
N LYS A 104 24.32 -4.93 -13.94
CA LYS A 104 23.97 -3.67 -14.60
C LYS A 104 23.11 -2.76 -13.72
N ILE A 105 22.26 -3.35 -12.88
CA ILE A 105 21.43 -2.60 -11.92
C ILE A 105 22.32 -2.15 -10.76
N GLU A 106 23.16 -3.03 -10.22
CA GLU A 106 24.19 -2.68 -9.22
C GLU A 106 25.01 -1.46 -9.68
N GLY A 107 25.53 -1.49 -10.92
CA GLY A 107 26.26 -0.35 -11.47
C GLY A 107 25.42 0.94 -11.57
N LEU A 108 24.12 0.83 -11.80
CA LEU A 108 23.22 1.99 -11.82
C LEU A 108 23.08 2.59 -10.42
N PHE A 109 22.83 1.77 -9.39
CA PHE A 109 22.75 2.22 -8.00
C PHE A 109 24.06 2.85 -7.52
N HIS A 110 25.20 2.29 -7.89
CA HIS A 110 26.51 2.86 -7.56
C HIS A 110 26.70 4.27 -8.13
N ASN A 111 26.11 4.59 -9.29
CA ASN A 111 26.16 5.94 -9.88
C ASN A 111 25.34 6.97 -9.08
N PHE A 112 24.41 6.51 -8.24
CA PHE A 112 23.64 7.33 -7.30
C PHE A 112 24.21 7.25 -5.88
N ASP A 113 25.46 6.83 -5.73
CA ASP A 113 26.16 6.66 -4.45
C ASP A 113 25.53 5.65 -3.47
N ILE A 114 24.64 4.78 -3.97
CA ILE A 114 24.08 3.66 -3.21
C ILE A 114 25.00 2.46 -3.42
N LYS A 115 25.97 2.26 -2.52
CA LYS A 115 27.05 1.26 -2.71
C LYS A 115 27.05 0.15 -1.67
N THR A 116 26.35 0.33 -0.56
CA THR A 116 26.30 -0.63 0.54
C THR A 116 24.90 -1.20 0.74
N TRP A 117 24.80 -2.34 1.42
CA TRP A 117 23.50 -2.87 1.83
C TRP A 117 22.76 -1.91 2.76
N LYS A 118 23.50 -1.16 3.58
CA LYS A 118 22.95 -0.11 4.43
C LYS A 118 22.31 0.99 3.58
N ASP A 119 23.05 1.55 2.63
CA ASP A 119 22.55 2.62 1.75
C ASP A 119 21.27 2.16 1.05
N LEU A 120 21.28 0.95 0.46
CA LEU A 120 20.12 0.43 -0.25
C LEU A 120 18.94 0.15 0.68
N SER A 121 19.18 -0.21 1.95
CA SER A 121 18.13 -0.45 2.93
C SER A 121 17.39 0.82 3.40
N GLU A 122 18.07 1.96 3.33
CA GLU A 122 17.55 3.27 3.72
C GLU A 122 16.87 3.99 2.54
N VAL A 123 17.06 3.50 1.32
CA VAL A 123 16.46 4.04 0.10
C VAL A 123 14.98 3.65 0.03
N THR A 124 14.13 4.63 -0.32
CA THR A 124 12.70 4.36 -0.55
C THR A 124 12.48 3.58 -1.83
N VAL A 125 11.41 2.80 -1.89
CA VAL A 125 11.03 2.05 -3.10
C VAL A 125 10.84 3.00 -4.30
N ASP A 126 10.23 4.17 -4.09
CA ASP A 126 10.06 5.19 -5.13
C ASP A 126 11.41 5.66 -5.69
N ARG A 127 12.40 5.87 -4.82
CA ARG A 127 13.74 6.25 -5.26
C ARG A 127 14.42 5.13 -6.04
N CYS A 128 14.20 3.86 -5.69
CA CYS A 128 14.68 2.73 -6.50
C CYS A 128 14.07 2.76 -7.91
N TYR A 129 12.77 3.07 -8.04
CA TYR A 129 12.12 3.24 -9.34
C TYR A 129 12.72 4.40 -10.15
N GLU A 130 13.00 5.54 -9.51
CA GLU A 130 13.68 6.68 -10.16
C GLU A 130 15.07 6.29 -10.69
N VAL A 131 15.85 5.59 -9.87
CA VAL A 131 17.18 5.09 -10.25
C VAL A 131 17.06 4.17 -11.47
N LEU A 132 16.15 3.19 -11.46
CA LEU A 132 15.92 2.32 -12.62
C LEU A 132 15.47 3.09 -13.87
N GLY A 133 14.59 4.08 -13.70
CA GLY A 133 14.12 4.95 -14.76
C GLY A 133 15.24 5.71 -15.46
N SER A 134 16.26 6.17 -14.71
CA SER A 134 17.43 6.85 -15.26
C SER A 134 18.28 5.96 -16.18
N GLY A 135 18.23 4.64 -16.01
CA GLY A 135 18.95 3.67 -16.83
C GLY A 135 18.24 3.31 -18.14
N GLY A 136 17.00 3.78 -18.35
CA GLY A 136 16.18 3.54 -19.53
C GLY A 136 15.14 2.41 -19.38
N ASP A 137 14.25 2.30 -20.37
CA ASP A 137 13.03 1.47 -20.30
C ASP A 137 13.29 -0.02 -20.05
N ARG A 138 14.45 -0.53 -20.45
CA ARG A 138 14.84 -1.93 -20.24
C ARG A 138 14.84 -2.36 -18.77
N TYR A 139 14.99 -1.42 -17.84
CA TYR A 139 15.03 -1.73 -16.41
C TYR A 139 13.66 -1.66 -15.73
N LYS A 140 12.64 -1.10 -16.38
CA LYS A 140 11.28 -0.96 -15.84
C LYS A 140 10.55 -2.29 -15.65
N ILE A 141 11.07 -3.38 -16.23
CA ILE A 141 10.54 -4.73 -16.04
C ILE A 141 10.90 -5.31 -14.66
N HIS A 142 11.92 -4.76 -14.01
CA HIS A 142 12.32 -5.18 -12.67
C HIS A 142 11.46 -4.48 -11.61
N ASP A 143 11.07 -5.24 -10.59
CA ASP A 143 10.32 -4.73 -9.45
C ASP A 143 11.27 -4.51 -8.26
N PRO A 144 11.55 -3.25 -7.88
CA PRO A 144 12.42 -2.92 -6.76
C PRO A 144 11.74 -2.98 -5.39
N SER A 145 10.45 -3.31 -5.29
CA SER A 145 9.67 -3.21 -4.05
C SER A 145 10.27 -3.97 -2.86
N SER A 146 10.93 -5.09 -3.11
CA SER A 146 11.57 -5.91 -2.07
C SER A 146 13.04 -5.59 -1.82
N TRP A 147 13.68 -4.76 -2.65
CA TRP A 147 15.14 -4.56 -2.61
C TRP A 147 15.63 -3.91 -1.31
N PRO A 148 15.02 -2.81 -0.82
CA PRO A 148 15.46 -2.21 0.45
C PRO A 148 15.33 -3.16 1.63
N MET A 149 14.25 -3.95 1.67
CA MET A 149 14.03 -4.93 2.73
C MET A 149 15.07 -6.06 2.70
N GLN A 150 15.36 -6.63 1.52
CA GLN A 150 16.40 -7.64 1.36
C GLN A 150 17.78 -7.10 1.74
N ALA A 151 18.10 -5.87 1.31
CA ALA A 151 19.33 -5.19 1.67
C ALA A 151 19.45 -4.98 3.18
N ARG A 152 18.35 -4.65 3.87
CA ARG A 152 18.32 -4.54 5.33
C ARG A 152 18.70 -5.85 6.02
N MET A 153 18.12 -6.97 5.58
CA MET A 153 18.47 -8.29 6.13
C MET A 153 19.95 -8.64 5.88
N ALA A 154 20.49 -8.27 4.72
CA ALA A 154 21.91 -8.46 4.42
C ALA A 154 22.81 -7.58 5.32
N TYR A 155 22.45 -6.30 5.51
CA TYR A 155 23.17 -5.37 6.38
C TYR A 155 23.17 -5.84 7.84
N GLN A 156 22.05 -6.37 8.33
CA GLN A 156 21.89 -6.88 9.69
C GLN A 156 22.57 -8.24 9.91
N GLY A 157 23.08 -8.88 8.85
CA GLY A 157 23.67 -10.22 8.94
C GLY A 157 22.63 -11.34 9.14
N ASP A 158 21.35 -11.07 8.85
CA ASP A 158 20.23 -12.01 8.99
C ASP A 158 20.19 -13.02 7.81
N TRP A 159 21.31 -13.68 7.55
CA TRP A 159 21.52 -14.54 6.38
C TRP A 159 20.47 -15.63 6.24
N LYS A 160 20.06 -16.25 7.34
CA LYS A 160 19.03 -17.31 7.35
C LYS A 160 17.66 -16.76 6.95
N ALA A 161 17.30 -15.56 7.41
CA ALA A 161 16.04 -14.92 7.07
C ALA A 161 16.04 -14.51 5.59
N LEU A 162 17.12 -13.87 5.13
CA LEU A 162 17.30 -13.50 3.73
C LEU A 162 17.20 -14.71 2.79
N HIS A 163 17.95 -15.78 3.08
CA HIS A 163 17.94 -16.98 2.25
C HIS A 163 16.55 -17.66 2.23
N ARG A 164 15.89 -17.77 3.39
CA ARG A 164 14.53 -18.30 3.46
C ARG A 164 13.57 -17.48 2.62
N TRP A 165 13.60 -16.16 2.77
CA TRP A 165 12.75 -15.25 2.02
C TRP A 165 12.94 -15.42 0.52
N GLN A 166 14.19 -15.51 0.05
CA GLN A 166 14.52 -15.70 -1.37
C GLN A 166 14.07 -17.06 -1.92
N VAL A 167 14.10 -18.12 -1.10
CA VAL A 167 13.59 -19.45 -1.48
C VAL A 167 12.07 -19.47 -1.61
N GLU A 168 11.37 -18.80 -0.69
CA GLU A 168 9.91 -18.72 -0.65
C GLU A 168 9.35 -17.78 -1.75
N HIS A 169 10.00 -16.63 -1.96
CA HIS A 169 9.56 -15.57 -2.88
C HIS A 169 10.43 -15.53 -4.13
N LYS A 170 10.44 -16.65 -4.86
CA LYS A 170 11.17 -16.74 -6.14
C LYS A 170 10.73 -15.59 -7.06
N HIS A 171 11.72 -14.86 -7.59
CA HIS A 171 11.59 -13.67 -8.44
C HIS A 171 11.41 -12.32 -7.71
N GLY A 172 11.54 -12.28 -6.38
CA GLY A 172 11.67 -11.02 -5.64
C GLY A 172 10.40 -10.17 -5.57
N LYS A 173 9.23 -10.76 -5.88
CA LYS A 173 7.93 -10.10 -5.79
C LYS A 173 7.33 -10.29 -4.39
N LEU A 174 6.80 -9.20 -3.84
CA LEU A 174 5.97 -9.21 -2.63
C LEU A 174 4.56 -9.73 -2.95
#